data_AF-Q55BB0-F1
#
_entry.id   AF-Q55BB0-F1
#
_cell.length_a   1.000
_cell.length_b   1.000
_cell.length_c   1.000
_cell.angle_alpha   90.00
_cell.angle_beta   90.00
_cell.angle_gamma   90.00
#
_symmetry.space_group_name_H-M   'P 1'
#
loop_
_entity.id
_entity.type
_entity.pdbx_description
1 polymer ?
#
loop_
_entity_poly.entity_id
_entity_poly.type
_entity_poly.pdbx_seq_one_letter_code
_entity_poly.pdbx_strand_id
1 'polypeptide(L)'
;MKIGVVSQGSGSSYVEMENTKVLCTIHGPRATQKTELFETAKLNCELKYTTFSSTTEKIDYVENSKEKDLSLLISQSIIGSIRLEKYPKTAIDIYILVLNDDGNVLVASITAATMALADAGVEMFDMVSSCSVSCTKDNRTLIDPTTLEETIPSSSTVLVAKMPSLNEITQIIQTGELQYTNVLECVDLCIDGCDKIYSIMKQNLIDSLLQKQQQQK
;
A
#
# COMPACT_ATOMS: atom_id res chain seq x y z
N MET A 1 -2.54 6.45 -11.56
CA MET A 1 -3.39 6.10 -10.40
C MET A 1 -4.80 6.62 -10.66
N LYS A 2 -5.85 5.89 -10.28
CA LYS A 2 -7.25 6.30 -10.45
C LYS A 2 -8.04 5.95 -9.21
N ILE A 3 -8.93 6.85 -8.80
CA ILE A 3 -9.76 6.70 -7.61
C ILE A 3 -11.22 6.49 -8.03
N GLY A 4 -12.00 5.75 -7.24
CA GLY A 4 -13.43 5.53 -7.49
C GLY A 4 -13.70 4.58 -8.66
N VAL A 5 -12.89 3.52 -8.81
CA VAL A 5 -13.02 2.54 -9.92
C VAL A 5 -14.15 1.54 -9.68
N VAL A 6 -14.43 1.20 -8.43
CA VAL A 6 -15.45 0.21 -8.04
C VAL A 6 -16.59 0.92 -7.32
N SER A 7 -17.81 0.77 -7.85
CA SER A 7 -19.01 1.42 -7.30
C SER A 7 -19.60 0.75 -6.06
N GLN A 8 -19.26 -0.52 -5.81
CA GLN A 8 -19.81 -1.32 -4.71
C GLN A 8 -19.04 -1.16 -3.37
N GLY A 9 -17.88 -0.51 -3.40
CA GLY A 9 -17.09 -0.20 -2.20
C GLY A 9 -17.43 1.18 -1.64
N SER A 10 -17.18 1.40 -0.35
CA SER A 10 -17.21 2.75 0.23
C SER A 10 -16.16 3.65 -0.41
N GLY A 11 -15.00 3.07 -0.74
CA GLY A 11 -13.95 3.71 -1.52
C GLY A 11 -13.18 2.68 -2.34
N SER A 12 -12.56 3.13 -3.42
CA SER A 12 -11.75 2.27 -4.26
C SER A 12 -10.62 3.01 -4.95
N SER A 13 -9.56 2.28 -5.25
CA SER A 13 -8.42 2.83 -5.97
C SER A 13 -7.83 1.79 -6.90
N TYR A 14 -7.27 2.28 -7.99
CA TYR A 14 -6.47 1.52 -8.92
C TYR A 14 -5.11 2.20 -9.08
N VAL A 15 -4.05 1.47 -8.75
CA VAL A 15 -2.67 1.94 -8.81
C VAL A 15 -1.91 1.07 -9.80
N GLU A 16 -1.20 1.74 -10.69
CA GLU A 16 -0.23 1.12 -11.58
C GLU A 16 1.12 1.72 -11.24
N MET A 17 2.08 0.86 -10.89
CA MET A 17 3.50 1.18 -10.74
C MET A 17 4.22 0.33 -11.77
N GLU A 18 4.66 0.97 -12.86
CA GLU A 18 5.14 0.28 -14.06
C GLU A 18 4.15 -0.79 -14.57
N ASN A 19 4.55 -2.06 -14.58
CA ASN A 19 3.68 -3.16 -14.95
C ASN A 19 2.88 -3.72 -13.76
N THR A 20 3.24 -3.39 -12.51
CA THR A 20 2.51 -3.84 -11.32
C THR A 20 1.18 -3.10 -11.20
N LYS A 21 0.08 -3.86 -11.19
CA LYS A 21 -1.29 -3.33 -11.21
C LYS A 21 -2.07 -3.85 -10.02
N VAL A 22 -2.55 -2.94 -9.18
CA VAL A 22 -3.26 -3.27 -7.95
C VAL A 22 -4.59 -2.55 -7.89
N LEU A 23 -5.65 -3.30 -7.60
CA LEU A 23 -6.99 -2.79 -7.33
C LEU A 23 -7.26 -2.93 -5.83
N CYS A 24 -7.59 -1.83 -5.16
CA CYS A 24 -8.00 -1.85 -3.76
C CYS A 24 -9.45 -1.39 -3.63
N THR A 25 -10.22 -2.07 -2.79
CA THR A 25 -11.59 -1.73 -2.41
C THR A 25 -11.72 -1.75 -0.91
N ILE A 26 -12.42 -0.76 -0.36
CA ILE A 26 -12.64 -0.64 1.07
C ILE A 26 -14.11 -0.73 1.37
N HIS A 27 -14.42 -1.58 2.33
CA HIS A 27 -15.75 -1.72 2.91
C HIS A 27 -15.67 -1.31 4.37
N GLY A 28 -16.28 -0.18 4.69
CA GLY A 28 -16.30 0.30 6.06
C GLY A 28 -16.58 1.78 6.14
N PRO A 29 -16.73 2.31 7.36
CA PRO A 29 -16.78 1.59 8.64
C PRO A 29 -18.13 0.86 8.83
N ARG A 30 -18.11 -0.47 8.94
CA ARG A 30 -19.32 -1.29 9.12
C ARG A 30 -19.47 -1.70 10.58
N ALA A 31 -20.68 -1.63 11.14
CA ALA A 31 -20.93 -2.16 12.48
C ALA A 31 -20.69 -3.68 12.52
N THR A 32 -19.87 -4.13 13.47
CA THR A 32 -19.54 -5.55 13.62
C THR A 32 -20.57 -6.23 14.54
N GLN A 33 -21.12 -7.38 14.13
CA GLN A 33 -22.11 -8.12 14.93
C GLN A 33 -21.50 -8.77 16.19
N LYS A 34 -20.18 -8.99 16.20
CA LYS A 34 -19.44 -9.44 17.37
C LYS A 34 -19.22 -8.22 18.28
N THR A 35 -20.15 -8.06 19.23
CA THR A 35 -20.18 -7.04 20.29
C THR A 35 -19.07 -7.26 21.33
N GLU A 36 -17.84 -7.53 20.89
CA GLU A 36 -16.71 -7.34 21.78
C GLU A 36 -16.59 -5.83 22.01
N LEU A 37 -16.43 -5.41 23.27
CA LEU A 37 -16.25 -4.02 23.67
C LEU A 37 -14.88 -3.52 23.18
N PHE A 38 -14.70 -3.43 21.86
CA PHE A 38 -13.55 -2.77 21.30
C PHE A 38 -13.75 -1.26 21.42
N GLU A 39 -12.86 -0.62 22.15
CA GLU A 39 -12.77 0.85 22.23
C GLU A 39 -12.34 1.45 20.88
N THR A 40 -11.66 0.67 20.05
CA THR A 40 -11.16 1.06 18.73
C THR A 40 -11.80 0.24 17.61
N ALA A 41 -11.81 0.78 16.39
CA ALA A 41 -12.24 0.05 15.21
C ALA A 41 -11.30 -1.11 14.88
N LYS A 42 -11.85 -2.21 14.36
CA LYS A 42 -11.05 -3.34 13.86
C LYS A 42 -10.66 -3.10 12.40
N LEU A 43 -9.38 -3.20 12.09
CA LEU A 43 -8.87 -3.18 10.72
C LEU A 43 -8.65 -4.62 10.25
N ASN A 44 -9.31 -5.03 9.15
CA ASN A 44 -9.01 -6.28 8.46
C ASN A 44 -8.43 -5.94 7.09
N CYS A 45 -7.30 -6.55 6.74
CA CYS A 45 -6.70 -6.42 5.42
C CYS A 45 -6.59 -7.81 4.80
N GLU A 46 -7.08 -7.96 3.58
CA GLU A 46 -6.97 -9.18 2.79
C GLU A 46 -6.34 -8.82 1.45
N LEU A 47 -5.17 -9.41 1.17
CA LEU A 47 -4.51 -9.31 -0.12
C LEU A 47 -4.70 -10.63 -0.85
N LYS A 48 -5.11 -10.55 -2.11
CA LYS A 48 -5.29 -11.69 -2.99
C LYS A 48 -4.63 -11.45 -4.33
N TYR A 49 -3.92 -12.43 -4.83
CA TYR A 49 -3.39 -12.42 -6.18
C TYR A 49 -4.42 -12.99 -7.16
N THR A 50 -4.53 -12.42 -8.36
CA THR A 50 -5.23 -13.09 -9.45
C THR A 50 -4.39 -14.27 -9.95
N THR A 51 -5.04 -15.32 -10.45
CA THR A 51 -4.36 -16.51 -10.99
C THR A 51 -3.47 -16.23 -12.20
N PHE A 52 -3.60 -15.05 -12.81
CA PHE A 52 -2.85 -14.58 -13.97
C PHE A 52 -1.86 -13.45 -13.64
N SER A 53 -1.72 -13.07 -12.36
CA SER A 53 -0.92 -11.92 -11.95
C SER A 53 0.59 -12.17 -12.06
N SER A 54 1.05 -13.35 -11.67
CA SER A 54 2.46 -13.72 -11.76
C SER A 54 2.70 -14.57 -13.01
N THR A 55 3.76 -14.25 -13.73
CA THR A 55 4.21 -15.06 -14.88
C THR A 55 4.99 -16.30 -14.40
N THR A 56 5.60 -16.22 -13.21
CA THR A 56 6.59 -17.21 -12.74
C THR A 56 5.98 -18.24 -11.80
N GLU A 57 5.07 -17.82 -10.90
CA GLU A 57 4.45 -18.70 -9.92
C GLU A 57 2.99 -18.97 -10.28
N LYS A 58 2.59 -20.25 -10.32
CA LYS A 58 1.17 -20.62 -10.42
C LYS A 58 0.52 -20.37 -9.07
N ILE A 59 -0.37 -19.39 -9.04
CA ILE A 59 -1.11 -19.01 -7.85
C ILE A 59 -2.41 -19.80 -7.83
N ASP A 60 -2.57 -20.65 -6.83
CA ASP A 60 -3.82 -21.35 -6.57
C ASP A 60 -4.89 -20.38 -6.04
N TYR A 61 -6.17 -20.77 -6.15
CA TYR A 61 -7.28 -19.97 -5.62
C TYR A 61 -7.32 -19.87 -4.08
N VAL A 62 -6.58 -20.75 -3.42
CA VAL A 62 -6.49 -20.88 -1.95
C VAL A 62 -5.49 -19.86 -1.43
N GLU A 63 -5.81 -19.24 -0.29
CA GLU A 63 -4.94 -18.27 0.36
C GLU A 63 -3.55 -18.86 0.62
N ASN A 64 -2.55 -18.29 -0.04
CA ASN A 64 -1.16 -18.67 0.17
C ASN A 64 -0.60 -18.03 1.44
N SER A 65 0.37 -18.67 2.11
CA SER A 65 1.02 -18.07 3.28
C SER A 65 1.64 -16.70 2.96
N LYS A 66 2.20 -16.54 1.75
CA LYS A 66 2.74 -15.26 1.25
C LYS A 66 1.70 -14.13 1.26
N GLU A 67 0.45 -14.43 0.89
CA GLU A 67 -0.65 -13.45 0.88
C GLU A 67 -1.00 -12.99 2.28
N LYS A 68 -0.98 -13.91 3.25
CA LYS A 68 -1.24 -13.61 4.67
C LYS A 68 -0.14 -12.77 5.28
N ASP A 69 1.11 -13.05 4.92
CA ASP A 69 2.25 -12.26 5.40
C ASP A 69 2.18 -10.84 4.83
N LEU A 70 1.90 -10.69 3.53
CA LEU A 70 1.73 -9.39 2.90
C LEU A 70 0.54 -8.62 3.47
N SER A 71 -0.59 -9.28 3.70
CA SER A 71 -1.77 -8.62 4.28
C SER A 71 -1.50 -8.11 5.70
N LEU A 72 -0.74 -8.86 6.49
CA LEU A 72 -0.29 -8.41 7.81
C LEU A 72 0.64 -7.19 7.69
N LEU A 73 1.63 -7.22 6.79
CA LEU A 73 2.55 -6.10 6.59
C LEU A 73 1.81 -4.82 6.17
N ILE A 74 0.86 -4.93 5.25
CA ILE A 74 0.03 -3.79 4.81
C ILE A 74 -0.81 -3.26 5.96
N SER A 75 -1.44 -4.15 6.74
CA SER A 75 -2.24 -3.74 7.90
C SER A 75 -1.39 -2.98 8.94
N GLN A 76 -0.16 -3.42 9.20
CA GLN A 76 0.78 -2.76 10.11
C GLN A 76 1.25 -1.40 9.59
N SER A 77 1.46 -1.27 8.27
CA SER A 77 1.82 0.00 7.63
C SER A 77 0.75 1.08 7.77
N ILE A 78 -0.53 0.68 7.75
CA ILE A 78 -1.67 1.58 7.66
C ILE A 78 -2.32 1.83 9.02
N ILE A 79 -2.19 0.91 9.99
CA ILE A 79 -2.86 1.05 11.28
C ILE A 79 -2.49 2.34 12.02
N GLY A 80 -1.24 2.81 11.87
CA GLY A 80 -0.77 4.05 12.48
C GLY A 80 -1.33 5.33 11.83
N SER A 81 -1.80 5.25 10.58
CA SER A 81 -2.34 6.42 9.88
C SER A 81 -3.85 6.60 10.09
N ILE A 82 -4.60 5.57 10.48
CA ILE A 82 -6.06 5.65 10.67
C ILE A 82 -6.42 6.03 12.11
N ARG A 83 -7.37 6.96 12.29
CA ARG A 83 -7.93 7.28 13.62
C ARG A 83 -9.01 6.25 14.03
N LEU A 84 -8.57 5.05 14.42
CA LEU A 84 -9.46 3.94 14.79
C LEU A 84 -10.35 4.24 16.01
N GLU A 85 -9.91 5.11 16.91
CA GLU A 85 -10.65 5.53 18.12
C GLU A 85 -11.98 6.21 17.80
N LYS A 86 -12.10 6.84 16.63
CA LYS A 86 -13.33 7.55 16.24
C LYS A 86 -14.48 6.61 15.88
N TYR A 87 -14.17 5.35 15.56
CA TYR A 87 -15.15 4.39 15.07
C TYR A 87 -15.26 3.15 15.99
N PRO A 88 -15.67 3.31 17.26
CA PRO A 88 -15.83 2.19 18.17
C PRO A 88 -16.88 1.21 17.64
N LYS A 89 -16.69 -0.11 17.88
CA LYS A 89 -17.60 -1.19 17.43
C LYS A 89 -17.77 -1.32 15.90
N THR A 90 -16.87 -0.71 15.13
CA THR A 90 -16.85 -0.84 13.67
C THR A 90 -15.70 -1.70 13.19
N ALA A 91 -15.83 -2.26 11.99
CA ALA A 91 -14.74 -2.84 11.24
C ALA A 91 -14.55 -2.09 9.92
N ILE A 92 -13.29 -1.93 9.53
CA ILE A 92 -12.86 -1.42 8.23
C ILE A 92 -12.16 -2.59 7.54
N ASP A 93 -12.75 -3.05 6.45
CA ASP A 93 -12.25 -4.18 5.66
C ASP A 93 -11.60 -3.63 4.38
N ILE A 94 -10.30 -3.87 4.23
CA ILE A 94 -9.49 -3.50 3.06
C ILE A 94 -9.25 -4.76 2.25
N TYR A 95 -9.71 -4.78 0.99
CA TYR A 95 -9.46 -5.86 0.05
C TYR A 95 -8.57 -5.36 -1.07
N ILE A 96 -7.47 -6.06 -1.30
CA ILE A 96 -6.45 -5.72 -2.29
C ILE A 96 -6.33 -6.88 -3.26
N LEU A 97 -6.60 -6.61 -4.54
CA LEU A 97 -6.48 -7.57 -5.62
C LEU A 97 -5.31 -7.17 -6.52
N VAL A 98 -4.29 -8.01 -6.56
CA VAL A 98 -3.12 -7.83 -7.44
C VAL A 98 -3.48 -8.40 -8.81
N LEU A 99 -3.58 -7.54 -9.83
CA LEU A 99 -3.94 -7.92 -11.19
C LEU A 99 -2.73 -8.36 -12.02
N ASN A 100 -1.60 -7.68 -11.84
CA ASN A 100 -0.33 -8.00 -12.48
C ASN A 100 0.79 -7.71 -11.49
N ASP A 101 1.74 -8.64 -11.36
CA ASP A 101 2.88 -8.54 -10.47
C ASP A 101 4.17 -8.48 -11.29
N ASP A 102 4.82 -7.32 -11.28
CA ASP A 102 6.15 -7.10 -11.87
C ASP A 102 7.14 -6.50 -10.85
N GLY A 103 6.88 -6.71 -9.56
CA GLY A 103 7.73 -6.23 -8.46
C GLY A 103 7.01 -5.21 -7.58
N ASN A 104 7.54 -5.02 -6.37
CA ASN A 104 7.06 -4.01 -5.40
C ASN A 104 5.55 -4.03 -5.11
N VAL A 105 4.93 -5.21 -5.12
CA VAL A 105 3.50 -5.37 -4.81
C VAL A 105 3.14 -4.75 -3.47
N LEU A 106 4.01 -4.87 -2.46
CA LEU A 106 3.78 -4.30 -1.14
C LEU A 106 3.67 -2.77 -1.18
N VAL A 107 4.57 -2.11 -1.93
CA VAL A 107 4.58 -0.65 -2.12
C VAL A 107 3.32 -0.19 -2.86
N ALA A 108 2.99 -0.85 -3.97
CA ALA A 108 1.80 -0.54 -4.75
C ALA A 108 0.52 -0.75 -3.93
N SER A 109 0.49 -1.80 -3.09
CA SER A 109 -0.65 -2.15 -2.25
C SER A 109 -0.87 -1.18 -1.10
N ILE A 110 0.18 -0.74 -0.40
CA ILE A 110 0.08 0.28 0.66
C ILE A 110 -0.41 1.61 0.08
N THR A 111 0.15 2.00 -1.06
CA THR A 111 -0.24 3.23 -1.78
C THR A 111 -1.71 3.15 -2.23
N ALA A 112 -2.12 2.03 -2.83
CA ALA A 112 -3.51 1.80 -3.24
C ALA A 112 -4.47 1.82 -2.04
N ALA A 113 -4.18 1.07 -0.98
CA ALA A 113 -5.02 1.03 0.21
C ALA A 113 -5.19 2.42 0.83
N THR A 114 -4.13 3.22 0.90
CA THR A 114 -4.20 4.60 1.38
C THR A 114 -5.09 5.48 0.49
N MET A 115 -4.96 5.38 -0.84
CA MET A 115 -5.83 6.13 -1.75
C MET A 115 -7.29 5.71 -1.64
N ALA A 116 -7.57 4.41 -1.48
CA ALA A 116 -8.91 3.91 -1.28
C ALA A 116 -9.49 4.34 0.08
N LEU A 117 -8.67 4.46 1.14
CA LEU A 117 -9.09 4.95 2.46
C LEU A 117 -9.49 6.42 2.39
N ALA A 118 -8.69 7.23 1.67
CA ALA A 118 -9.00 8.62 1.43
C ALA A 118 -10.31 8.78 0.62
N ASP A 119 -10.54 7.93 -0.38
CA ASP A 119 -11.79 7.93 -1.17
C ASP A 119 -13.01 7.51 -0.36
N ALA A 120 -12.85 6.53 0.54
CA ALA A 120 -13.90 6.07 1.45
C ALA A 120 -14.29 7.12 2.50
N GLY A 121 -13.50 8.20 2.65
CA GLY A 121 -13.73 9.23 3.67
C GLY A 121 -13.43 8.75 5.08
N VAL A 122 -12.58 7.73 5.25
CA VAL A 122 -12.11 7.29 6.56
C VAL A 122 -11.15 8.34 7.12
N GLU A 123 -11.34 8.74 8.36
CA GLU A 123 -10.45 9.72 8.99
C GLU A 123 -9.07 9.14 9.27
N MET A 124 -8.07 9.77 8.65
CA MET A 124 -6.65 9.44 8.78
C MET A 124 -5.90 10.66 9.34
N PHE A 125 -4.84 10.40 10.11
CA PHE A 125 -3.88 11.43 10.52
C PHE A 125 -3.11 11.97 9.31
N ASP A 126 -2.70 11.07 8.42
CA ASP A 126 -1.99 11.38 7.18
C ASP A 126 -2.18 10.25 6.15
N MET A 127 -1.84 10.51 4.89
CA MET A 127 -1.71 9.47 3.88
C MET A 127 -0.36 8.78 4.02
N VAL A 128 -0.34 7.46 3.87
CA VAL A 128 0.90 6.67 3.81
C VAL A 128 1.35 6.56 2.35
N SER A 129 2.56 7.04 2.09
CA SER A 129 3.29 6.74 0.86
C SER A 129 4.35 5.71 1.16
N SER A 130 4.63 4.84 0.20
CA SER A 130 5.68 3.85 0.31
C SER A 130 6.57 3.90 -0.91
N CYS A 131 7.83 3.56 -0.72
CA CYS A 131 8.82 3.42 -1.78
C CYS A 131 9.78 2.29 -1.41
N SER A 132 10.29 1.60 -2.43
CA SER A 132 11.32 0.58 -2.31
C SER A 132 12.55 0.98 -3.10
N VAL A 133 13.71 0.58 -2.59
CA VAL A 133 15.00 0.77 -3.23
C VAL A 133 15.73 -0.57 -3.18
N SER A 134 16.24 -1.03 -4.32
CA SER A 134 17.16 -2.16 -4.39
C SER A 134 18.58 -1.66 -4.50
N CYS A 135 19.46 -2.22 -3.68
CA CYS A 135 20.87 -1.88 -3.64
C CYS A 135 21.64 -3.14 -4.09
N THR A 136 22.34 -3.02 -5.22
CA THR A 136 23.13 -4.10 -5.82
C THR A 136 24.56 -4.11 -5.26
N LYS A 137 25.27 -5.24 -5.39
CA LYS A 137 26.68 -5.37 -4.94
C LYS A 137 27.64 -4.35 -5.56
N ASP A 138 27.30 -3.76 -6.71
CA ASP A 138 28.11 -2.74 -7.38
C ASP A 138 27.90 -1.33 -6.81
N ASN A 139 27.33 -1.20 -5.60
CA ASN A 139 26.95 0.06 -4.97
C ASN A 139 25.97 0.91 -5.83
N ARG A 140 25.22 0.27 -6.73
CA ARG A 140 24.17 0.94 -7.49
C ARG A 140 22.84 0.76 -6.76
N THR A 141 22.26 1.88 -6.37
CA THR A 141 20.92 2.00 -5.80
C THR A 141 19.92 2.25 -6.92
N LEU A 142 18.89 1.42 -7.01
CA LEU A 142 17.79 1.53 -7.95
C LEU A 142 16.52 1.81 -7.15
N ILE A 143 15.82 2.89 -7.49
CA ILE A 143 14.52 3.22 -6.90
C ILE A 143 13.45 2.45 -7.69
N ASP A 144 12.51 1.82 -7.00
CA ASP A 144 11.42 1.01 -7.56
C ASP A 144 11.91 -0.17 -8.42
N PRO A 145 12.57 -1.19 -7.81
CA PRO A 145 13.08 -2.34 -8.55
C PRO A 145 11.98 -3.20 -9.17
N THR A 146 12.18 -3.64 -10.40
CA THR A 146 11.32 -4.66 -11.04
C THR A 146 11.61 -6.06 -10.50
N THR A 147 10.70 -7.03 -10.72
CA THR A 147 10.92 -8.45 -10.34
C THR A 147 12.25 -8.99 -10.86
N LEU A 148 12.66 -8.57 -12.06
CA LEU A 148 13.94 -8.99 -12.66
C LEU A 148 15.14 -8.47 -11.86
N GLU A 149 15.06 -7.25 -11.36
CA GLU A 149 16.10 -6.62 -10.55
C GLU A 149 16.12 -7.16 -9.11
N GLU A 150 14.96 -7.49 -8.56
CA GLU A 150 14.84 -8.18 -7.27
C GLU A 150 15.38 -9.60 -7.32
N THR A 151 15.22 -10.31 -8.44
CA THR A 151 15.67 -11.71 -8.58
C THR A 151 17.20 -11.84 -8.71
N ILE A 152 17.93 -10.74 -8.91
CA ILE A 152 19.40 -10.79 -9.03
C ILE A 152 19.97 -11.35 -7.73
N PRO A 153 20.69 -12.49 -7.75
CA PRO A 153 21.30 -13.03 -6.55
C PRO A 153 22.30 -12.00 -6.04
N SER A 154 22.05 -11.44 -4.86
CA SER A 154 22.78 -10.33 -4.19
C SER A 154 22.16 -8.92 -4.28
N SER A 155 20.98 -8.77 -4.85
CA SER A 155 20.16 -7.59 -4.59
C SER A 155 19.73 -7.59 -3.12
N SER A 156 19.67 -6.42 -2.52
CA SER A 156 19.06 -6.23 -1.22
C SER A 156 18.04 -5.12 -1.33
N THR A 157 16.83 -5.36 -0.85
CA THR A 157 15.71 -4.41 -1.02
C THR A 157 15.39 -3.78 0.32
N VAL A 158 15.26 -2.46 0.33
CA VAL A 158 14.78 -1.69 1.47
C VAL A 158 13.46 -1.05 1.06
N LEU A 159 12.41 -1.30 1.84
CA LEU A 159 11.10 -0.68 1.68
C LEU A 159 10.84 0.21 2.88
N VAL A 160 10.38 1.42 2.61
CA VAL A 160 9.96 2.39 3.62
C VAL A 160 8.54 2.83 3.32
N ALA A 161 7.68 2.79 4.34
CA ALA A 161 6.38 3.43 4.35
C ALA A 161 6.42 4.62 5.30
N LYS A 162 6.01 5.80 4.82
CA LYS A 162 6.12 7.09 5.50
C LYS A 162 4.79 7.83 5.41
N MET A 163 4.45 8.56 6.48
CA MET A 163 3.44 9.62 6.53
C MET A 163 4.11 10.96 6.19
N PRO A 164 3.99 11.47 4.94
CA PRO A 164 4.80 12.59 4.46
C PRO A 164 4.47 13.94 5.11
N SER A 165 3.23 14.16 5.53
CA SER A 165 2.80 15.38 6.23
C SER A 165 3.31 15.42 7.67
N LEU A 166 3.37 14.27 8.35
CA LEU A 166 3.92 14.16 9.72
C LEU A 166 5.43 13.91 9.74
N ASN A 167 6.02 13.55 8.59
CA ASN A 167 7.40 13.09 8.46
C ASN A 167 7.75 11.91 9.39
N GLU A 168 6.79 11.01 9.59
CA GLU A 168 6.94 9.82 10.44
C GLU A 168 6.97 8.56 9.58
N ILE A 169 7.85 7.62 9.92
CA ILE A 169 7.97 6.33 9.22
C ILE A 169 7.06 5.31 9.93
N THR A 170 6.15 4.69 9.20
CA THR A 170 5.24 3.67 9.75
C THR A 170 5.84 2.27 9.69
N GLN A 171 6.59 1.96 8.64
CA GLN A 171 7.19 0.64 8.45
C GLN A 171 8.51 0.74 7.68
N ILE A 172 9.50 -0.05 8.10
CA ILE A 172 10.74 -0.29 7.35
C ILE A 172 10.91 -1.80 7.23
N ILE A 173 11.16 -2.28 6.02
CA ILE A 173 11.46 -3.68 5.74
C ILE A 173 12.76 -3.71 4.97
N GLN A 174 13.68 -4.56 5.39
CA GLN A 174 14.94 -4.79 4.70
C GLN A 174 15.06 -6.29 4.43
N THR A 175 15.35 -6.63 3.18
CA THR A 175 15.64 -7.99 2.73
C THR A 175 17.03 -8.00 2.10
N GLY A 176 17.79 -9.08 2.32
CA GLY A 176 19.16 -9.21 1.81
C GLY A 176 20.25 -8.73 2.77
N GLU A 177 21.46 -8.57 2.26
CA GLU A 177 22.66 -8.22 3.02
C GLU A 177 23.18 -6.85 2.57
N LEU A 178 23.02 -5.83 3.41
CA LEU A 178 23.56 -4.49 3.20
C LEU A 178 24.54 -4.10 4.31
N GLN A 179 25.53 -3.28 3.96
CA GLN A 179 26.31 -2.54 4.95
C GLN A 179 25.46 -1.42 5.57
N TYR A 180 25.72 -1.10 6.84
CA TYR A 180 24.98 -0.08 7.59
C TYR A 180 24.94 1.28 6.88
N THR A 181 26.06 1.70 6.27
CA THR A 181 26.15 2.95 5.50
C THR A 181 25.18 2.97 4.32
N ASN A 182 25.11 1.86 3.59
CA ASN A 182 24.24 1.74 2.43
C ASN A 182 22.76 1.71 2.84
N VAL A 183 22.42 1.09 3.98
CA VAL A 183 21.03 1.11 4.47
C VAL A 183 20.56 2.54 4.74
N LEU A 184 21.38 3.38 5.37
CA LEU A 184 21.03 4.78 5.63
C LEU A 184 20.80 5.54 4.31
N GLU A 185 21.70 5.40 3.34
CA GLU A 185 21.55 6.01 2.02
C GLU A 185 20.30 5.51 1.28
N CYS A 186 20.04 4.20 1.31
CA CYS A 186 18.86 3.62 0.67
C CYS A 186 17.56 4.11 1.37
N VAL A 187 17.55 4.30 2.70
CA VAL A 187 16.40 4.87 3.44
C VAL A 187 16.18 6.34 3.08
N ASP A 188 17.23 7.16 3.03
CA ASP A 188 17.11 8.58 2.64
C ASP A 188 16.55 8.73 1.22
N LEU A 189 17.01 7.89 0.28
CA LEU A 189 16.45 7.83 -1.08
C LEU A 189 14.99 7.37 -1.10
N CYS A 190 14.61 6.39 -0.27
CA CYS A 190 13.21 5.98 -0.13
C CYS A 190 12.33 7.12 0.39
N ILE A 191 12.83 7.93 1.33
CA ILE A 191 12.09 9.07 1.89
C ILE A 191 11.81 10.11 0.79
N ASP A 192 12.82 10.46 0.01
CA ASP A 192 12.67 11.36 -1.15
C ASP A 192 11.70 10.79 -2.20
N GLY A 193 11.73 9.47 -2.42
CA GLY A 193 10.78 8.76 -3.28
C GLY A 193 9.34 8.85 -2.79
N CYS A 194 9.12 8.63 -1.48
CA CYS A 194 7.80 8.73 -0.85
C CYS A 194 7.21 10.13 -1.01
N ASP A 195 8.01 11.19 -0.86
CA ASP A 195 7.52 12.57 -0.98
C ASP A 195 7.07 12.90 -2.42
N LYS A 196 7.74 12.33 -3.43
CA LYS A 196 7.32 12.43 -4.85
C LYS A 196 6.02 11.67 -5.11
N ILE A 197 5.91 10.42 -4.63
CA ILE A 197 4.70 9.60 -4.78
C ILE A 197 3.51 10.28 -4.09
N TYR A 198 3.72 10.83 -2.89
CA TYR A 198 2.70 11.57 -2.16
C TYR A 198 2.16 12.78 -2.93
N SER A 199 3.04 13.53 -3.59
CA SER A 199 2.65 14.67 -4.43
C SER A 199 1.71 14.22 -5.57
N ILE A 200 2.00 13.07 -6.19
CA ILE A 200 1.17 12.46 -7.23
C ILE A 200 -0.16 11.97 -6.64
N MET A 201 -0.15 11.29 -5.48
CA MET A 201 -1.37 10.82 -4.81
C MET A 201 -2.31 11.99 -4.49
N LYS A 202 -1.77 13.08 -3.94
CA LYS A 202 -2.51 14.28 -3.58
C LYS A 202 -3.15 14.94 -4.80
N GLN A 203 -2.41 15.07 -5.90
CA GLN A 203 -2.97 15.61 -7.15
C GLN A 203 -4.13 14.75 -7.66
N ASN A 204 -3.95 13.42 -7.72
CA ASN A 204 -5.01 12.51 -8.16
C ASN A 204 -6.27 12.57 -7.27
N LEU A 205 -6.12 12.73 -5.96
CA LEU A 205 -7.25 12.90 -5.05
C LEU A 205 -8.01 14.20 -5.30
N ILE A 206 -7.30 15.32 -5.50
CA ILE A 206 -7.90 16.61 -5.82
C ILE A 206 -8.67 16.52 -7.15
N ASP A 207 -8.07 15.92 -8.18
CA ASP A 207 -8.68 15.76 -9.49
C ASP A 207 -9.96 14.90 -9.42
N SER A 208 -9.93 13.80 -8.64
CA SER A 208 -11.11 12.96 -8.42
C SER A 208 -12.24 13.71 -7.70
N LEU A 209 -11.91 14.51 -6.68
CA LEU A 209 -12.89 15.34 -5.97
C LEU A 209 -13.52 16.40 -6.89
N LEU A 210 -12.72 17.04 -7.75
CA LEU A 210 -13.22 18.00 -8.75
C LEU A 210 -14.17 17.33 -9.75
N GLN A 211 -13.84 16.13 -10.23
CA GLN A 211 -14.72 15.36 -11.12
C GLN A 211 -16.05 15.00 -10.43
N LYS A 212 -16.01 14.57 -9.16
CA LYS A 212 -17.22 14.29 -8.38
C LYS A 212 -18.09 15.54 -8.18
N GLN A 213 -17.47 16.70 -7.94
CA GLN A 213 -18.20 17.98 -7.82
C GLN A 213 -18.84 18.41 -9.14
N GLN A 214 -18.19 18.17 -10.29
CA GLN A 214 -18.76 18.48 -11.60
C GLN A 214 -19.95 17.59 -11.93
N GLN A 215 -19.94 16.32 -11.53
CA GLN A 215 -21.07 15.41 -11.75
C GLN A 215 -22.29 15.71 -10.86
N GLN A 216 -22.11 16.46 -9.77
CA GLN A 216 -23.19 16.88 -8.87
C GLN A 216 -23.84 18.21 -9.27
N LYS A 217 -23.31 18.92 -10.28
CA LYS A 217 -23.87 20.16 -10.84
C LYS A 217 -24.61 19.90 -12.14
#